data_AF-A0A928BBQ9-F1
#
_entry.id   AF-A0A928BBQ9-F1
#
_cell.length_a   1.000
_cell.length_b   1.000
_cell.length_c   1.000
_cell.angle_alpha   90.00
_cell.angle_beta   90.00
_cell.angle_gamma   90.00
#
_symmetry.space_group_name_H-M   'P 1'
#
loop_
_entity.id
_entity.type
_entity.pdbx_description
1 polymer ?
#
loop_
_entity_poly.entity_id
_entity_poly.type
_entity_poly.pdbx_seq_one_letter_code
_entity_poly.pdbx_strand_id
1 'polypeptide(L)'
;MESERFLIGGYVVEIEGRELIDGVAALGSFANFRYNGGADRKALLSFSYSTEDCGEMCGDFLYSSENDGVVSEFYSMPEKGCFFQKMRHENGEWLNMKISGESGVAVIYGSLMPQMLRFAMWIGFGVMLSGNNAIAIHSSCIVYEGKAVLFLGESGTGKSTHTRLWRESIPGASLLNDDSPILRAEEDGIYVYGSPWSGKTPCYKQQRCPLAAIVRLYQAPFNKIEKLPLLYAYGSVHPSCPPDFAYDTRLYDGISSTIGKVLESVPVYRMGCLPDHAAAQLSCETIFKG
;
A
#
# COMPACT_ATOMS: atom_id res chain seq x y z
N MET A 1 6.69 -25.94 12.63
CA MET A 1 6.47 -24.58 13.16
C MET A 1 5.05 -24.20 12.78
N GLU A 2 4.28 -23.56 13.66
CA GLU A 2 2.93 -23.09 13.33
C GLU A 2 3.04 -21.94 12.32
N SER A 3 2.26 -21.98 11.24
CA SER A 3 2.20 -20.89 10.25
C SER A 3 0.78 -20.64 9.75
N GLU A 4 0.48 -19.39 9.43
CA GLU A 4 -0.75 -18.96 8.76
C GLU A 4 -0.43 -18.27 7.44
N ARG A 5 -1.27 -18.46 6.42
CA ARG A 5 -1.07 -17.90 5.08
C ARG A 5 -2.19 -16.94 4.71
N PHE A 6 -1.82 -15.89 4.00
CA PHE A 6 -2.72 -14.83 3.55
C PHE A 6 -2.47 -14.56 2.06
N LEU A 7 -3.54 -14.29 1.31
CA LEU A 7 -3.47 -13.87 -0.09
C LEU A 7 -3.77 -12.38 -0.17
N ILE A 8 -2.71 -11.57 -0.28
CA ILE A 8 -2.75 -10.11 -0.25
C ILE A 8 -2.17 -9.56 -1.55
N GLY A 9 -2.91 -8.70 -2.24
CA GLY A 9 -2.47 -8.18 -3.55
C GLY A 9 -2.25 -9.28 -4.61
N GLY A 10 -2.82 -10.48 -4.42
CA GLY A 10 -2.55 -11.63 -5.28
C GLY A 10 -1.26 -12.40 -4.93
N TYR A 11 -0.50 -12.01 -3.90
CA TYR A 11 0.67 -12.71 -3.40
C TYR A 11 0.37 -13.48 -2.12
N VAL A 12 1.03 -14.61 -1.93
CA VAL A 12 0.95 -15.35 -0.67
C VAL A 12 1.95 -14.73 0.30
N VAL A 13 1.45 -14.33 1.46
CA VAL A 13 2.21 -13.87 2.62
C VAL A 13 2.03 -14.89 3.73
N GLU A 14 3.12 -15.37 4.29
CA GLU A 14 3.14 -16.36 5.37
C GLU A 14 3.58 -15.70 6.67
N ILE A 15 2.93 -16.08 7.77
CA ILE A 15 3.21 -15.61 9.12
C ILE A 15 3.57 -16.84 9.95
N GLU A 16 4.79 -16.87 10.49
CA GLU A 16 5.36 -18.01 11.22
C GLU A 16 5.59 -17.65 12.69
N GLY A 17 5.29 -18.60 13.57
CA GLY A 17 5.49 -18.45 15.01
C GLY A 17 4.25 -17.92 15.73
N ARG A 18 3.99 -18.47 16.91
CA ARG A 18 2.75 -18.27 17.66
C ARG A 18 2.54 -16.81 18.04
N GLU A 19 3.60 -16.16 18.53
CA GLU A 19 3.60 -14.78 18.97
C GLU A 19 3.18 -13.83 17.85
N LEU A 20 3.70 -14.05 16.64
CA LEU A 20 3.37 -13.22 15.50
C LEU A 20 1.97 -13.51 14.97
N ILE A 21 1.55 -14.78 14.92
CA ILE A 21 0.20 -15.17 14.53
C ILE A 21 -0.84 -14.51 15.45
N ASP A 22 -0.64 -14.58 16.77
CA ASP A 22 -1.54 -13.96 17.74
C ASP A 22 -1.53 -12.43 17.60
N GLY A 23 -0.37 -11.81 17.39
CA GLY A 23 -0.23 -10.38 17.12
C GLY A 23 -0.96 -9.91 15.86
N VAL A 24 -0.84 -10.66 14.75
CA VAL A 24 -1.53 -10.38 13.48
C VAL A 24 -3.04 -10.60 13.62
N ALA A 25 -3.46 -11.64 14.33
CA ALA A 25 -4.88 -11.89 14.60
C ALA A 25 -5.52 -10.73 15.38
N ALA A 26 -4.80 -10.14 16.34
CA ALA A 26 -5.25 -9.00 17.12
C ALA A 26 -5.47 -7.72 16.28
N LEU A 27 -4.84 -7.61 15.09
CA LEU A 27 -5.09 -6.50 14.16
C LEU A 27 -6.49 -6.57 13.53
N GLY A 28 -7.07 -7.76 13.41
CA GLY A 28 -8.38 -8.02 12.78
C GLY A 28 -8.43 -7.79 11.25
N SER A 29 -7.62 -6.90 10.69
CA SER A 29 -7.68 -6.50 9.29
C SER A 29 -7.24 -7.58 8.28
N PHE A 30 -6.48 -8.57 8.74
CA PHE A 30 -5.98 -9.68 7.93
C PHE A 30 -7.00 -10.82 7.77
N ALA A 31 -8.08 -10.85 8.56
CA ALA A 31 -9.01 -11.98 8.62
C ALA A 31 -9.61 -12.34 7.25
N ASN A 32 -10.00 -11.33 6.45
CA ASN A 32 -10.58 -11.51 5.13
C ASN A 32 -9.58 -11.96 4.05
N PHE A 33 -8.29 -12.02 4.37
CA PHE A 33 -7.23 -12.38 3.43
C PHE A 33 -6.67 -13.78 3.68
N ARG A 34 -7.17 -14.53 4.67
CA ARG A 34 -6.72 -15.90 4.96
C ARG A 34 -6.75 -16.77 3.70
N TYR A 35 -5.68 -17.53 3.50
CA TYR A 35 -5.48 -18.34 2.30
C TYR A 35 -5.32 -19.81 2.68
N ASN A 36 -6.34 -20.60 2.34
CA ASN A 36 -6.37 -22.05 2.57
C ASN A 36 -6.02 -22.86 1.32
N GLY A 37 -5.44 -22.23 0.29
CA GLY A 37 -4.99 -22.94 -0.91
C GLY A 37 -3.78 -23.84 -0.63
N GLY A 38 -3.49 -24.76 -1.56
CA GLY A 38 -2.43 -25.76 -1.39
C GLY A 38 -1.06 -25.16 -1.03
N ALA A 39 -0.31 -25.88 -0.20
CA ALA A 39 1.03 -25.49 0.25
C ALA A 39 2.01 -25.21 -0.91
N ASP A 40 1.74 -25.75 -2.09
CA ASP A 40 2.59 -25.67 -3.29
C ASP A 40 2.80 -24.23 -3.81
N ARG A 41 1.87 -23.31 -3.54
CA ARG A 41 2.07 -21.92 -3.97
C ARG A 41 3.13 -21.26 -3.08
N LYS A 42 4.32 -20.98 -3.63
CA LYS A 42 5.41 -20.32 -2.90
C LYS A 42 4.97 -18.95 -2.32
N ALA A 43 5.35 -18.68 -1.07
CA ALA A 43 5.16 -17.37 -0.46
C ALA A 43 6.07 -16.34 -1.13
N LEU A 44 5.54 -15.14 -1.37
CA LEU A 44 6.36 -13.98 -1.74
C LEU A 44 7.14 -13.48 -0.53
N LEU A 45 6.51 -13.52 0.64
CA LEU A 45 7.04 -12.99 1.88
C LEU A 45 6.64 -13.89 3.04
N SER A 46 7.61 -14.32 3.84
CA SER A 46 7.40 -14.97 5.13
C SER A 46 7.85 -14.02 6.24
N PHE A 47 6.95 -13.71 7.17
CA PHE A 47 7.31 -13.05 8.42
C PHE A 47 7.49 -14.07 9.52
N SER A 48 8.56 -13.96 10.29
CA SER A 48 8.80 -14.75 11.49
C SER A 48 9.12 -13.87 12.68
N TYR A 49 8.89 -14.41 13.88
CA TYR A 49 9.30 -13.76 15.13
C TYR A 49 10.56 -14.42 15.70
N SER A 50 11.50 -13.59 16.17
CA SER A 50 12.69 -14.02 16.88
C SER A 50 12.69 -13.48 18.30
N THR A 51 13.07 -14.32 19.26
CA THR A 51 13.35 -13.92 20.65
C THR A 51 14.81 -13.48 20.84
N GLU A 52 15.68 -13.80 19.88
CA GLU A 52 17.08 -13.39 19.86
C GLU A 52 17.25 -12.11 19.03
N ASP A 53 18.11 -11.22 19.49
CA ASP A 53 18.54 -10.06 18.71
C ASP A 53 19.22 -10.56 17.44
N CYS A 54 18.71 -10.15 16.28
CA CYS A 54 19.10 -10.67 14.97
C CYS A 54 20.46 -10.13 14.47
N GLY A 55 21.35 -9.79 15.42
CA GLY A 55 22.64 -9.16 15.24
C GLY A 55 22.56 -7.64 15.19
N GLU A 56 23.69 -6.97 15.46
CA GLU A 56 23.84 -5.52 15.25
C GLU A 56 23.27 -5.16 13.87
N MET A 57 22.32 -4.24 13.86
CA MET A 57 21.70 -3.69 12.65
C MET A 57 22.74 -2.83 11.91
N CYS A 58 23.70 -3.52 11.29
CA CYS A 58 24.92 -2.97 10.70
C CYS A 58 24.68 -2.56 9.24
N GLY A 59 23.92 -1.49 9.03
CA GLY A 59 23.61 -0.96 7.70
C GLY A 59 23.76 0.55 7.64
N ASP A 60 23.76 1.08 6.44
CA ASP A 60 23.79 2.51 6.21
C ASP A 60 22.46 3.11 6.67
N PHE A 61 22.53 4.05 7.62
CA PHE A 61 21.36 4.82 8.03
C PHE A 61 20.84 5.63 6.84
N LEU A 62 19.55 5.49 6.55
CA LEU A 62 18.91 6.22 5.47
C LEU A 62 18.28 7.51 6.00
N TYR A 63 17.30 7.37 6.89
CA TYR A 63 16.56 8.48 7.49
C TYR A 63 15.76 8.01 8.71
N SER A 64 15.20 8.99 9.42
CA SER A 64 14.20 8.76 10.48
C SER A 64 12.95 9.60 10.24
N SER A 65 11.83 9.13 10.75
CA SER A 65 10.56 9.86 10.72
C SER A 65 9.81 9.68 12.03
N GLU A 66 8.98 10.66 12.37
CA GLU A 66 8.09 10.60 13.53
C GLU A 66 6.67 10.87 13.09
N ASN A 67 5.77 9.93 13.35
CA ASN A 67 4.35 10.07 13.07
C ASN A 67 3.55 9.49 14.23
N ASP A 68 2.59 10.25 14.75
CA ASP A 68 1.70 9.84 15.85
C ASP A 68 2.46 9.23 17.06
N GLY A 69 3.58 9.84 17.45
CA GLY A 69 4.41 9.40 18.58
C GLY A 69 5.26 8.15 18.32
N VAL A 70 5.24 7.60 17.09
CA VAL A 70 6.11 6.50 16.66
C VAL A 70 7.31 7.07 15.93
N VAL A 71 8.50 6.90 16.52
CA VAL A 71 9.78 7.16 15.86
C VAL A 71 10.15 5.93 15.06
N SER A 72 10.42 6.12 13.77
CA SER A 72 10.87 5.08 12.83
C SER A 72 12.28 5.40 12.32
N GLU A 73 13.18 4.44 12.34
CA GLU A 73 14.53 4.53 11.78
C GLU A 73 14.68 3.48 10.68
N PHE A 74 15.26 3.86 9.55
CA PHE A 74 15.40 3.00 8.38
C PHE A 74 16.87 2.88 7.95
N TYR A 75 17.27 1.67 7.58
CA TYR A 75 18.64 1.34 7.18
C TYR A 75 18.64 0.42 5.96
N SER A 76 19.68 0.52 5.14
CA SER A 76 19.92 -0.41 4.03
C SER A 76 21.25 -1.14 4.20
N MET A 77 21.31 -2.39 3.76
CA MET A 77 22.56 -3.11 3.51
C MET A 77 22.53 -3.62 2.07
N PRO A 78 22.92 -2.78 1.08
CA PRO A 78 22.80 -3.12 -0.33
C PRO A 78 23.54 -4.40 -0.70
N GLU A 79 24.74 -4.63 -0.15
CA GLU A 79 25.56 -5.82 -0.41
C GLU A 79 24.87 -7.14 -0.03
N LYS A 80 23.93 -7.09 0.92
CA LYS A 80 23.16 -8.25 1.39
C LYS A 80 21.71 -8.20 0.92
N GLY A 81 21.35 -7.21 0.10
CA GLY A 81 19.98 -6.97 -0.34
C GLY A 81 18.97 -6.75 0.78
N CYS A 82 19.42 -6.37 1.99
CA CYS A 82 18.60 -6.29 3.19
C CYS A 82 18.16 -4.85 3.48
N PHE A 83 16.94 -4.70 3.99
CA PHE A 83 16.37 -3.46 4.51
C PHE A 83 15.99 -3.66 5.97
N PHE A 84 16.16 -2.62 6.78
CA PHE A 84 15.92 -2.68 8.21
C PHE A 84 15.04 -1.52 8.65
N GLN A 85 14.17 -1.81 9.61
CA GLN A 85 13.33 -0.84 10.25
C GLN A 85 13.40 -1.03 11.77
N LYS A 86 13.53 0.08 12.49
CA LYS A 86 13.32 0.14 13.93
C LYS A 86 12.20 1.09 14.23
N MET A 87 11.32 0.74 15.16
CA MET A 87 10.25 1.61 15.60
C MET A 87 10.08 1.56 17.09
N ARG A 88 9.72 2.71 17.68
CA ARG A 88 9.30 2.77 19.07
C ARG A 88 8.26 3.85 19.24
N HIS A 89 7.21 3.54 19.99
CA HIS A 89 6.26 4.55 20.45
C HIS A 89 6.79 5.22 21.72
N GLU A 90 7.00 6.53 21.68
CA GLU A 90 7.51 7.34 22.78
C GLU A 90 8.78 6.72 23.42
N ASN A 91 8.72 6.40 24.72
CA ASN A 91 9.80 5.79 25.50
C ASN A 91 9.60 4.28 25.70
N GLY A 92 8.79 3.62 24.87
CA GLY A 92 8.47 2.19 24.97
C GLY A 92 9.61 1.24 24.56
N GLU A 93 9.24 0.01 24.22
CA GLU A 93 10.17 -0.97 23.67
C GLU A 93 10.25 -0.85 22.13
N TRP A 94 11.40 -1.20 21.58
CA TRP A 94 11.60 -1.20 20.13
C TRP A 94 10.95 -2.43 19.48
N LEU A 95 10.29 -2.21 18.34
CA LEU A 95 10.07 -3.23 17.31
C LEU A 95 11.19 -3.10 16.29
N ASN A 96 11.87 -4.20 16.02
CA ASN A 96 12.91 -4.25 15.00
C ASN A 96 12.48 -5.24 13.91
N MET A 97 12.69 -4.88 12.66
CA MET A 97 12.44 -5.73 11.51
C MET A 97 13.66 -5.72 10.59
N LYS A 98 14.09 -6.90 10.19
CA LYS A 98 15.03 -7.13 9.10
C LYS A 98 14.32 -7.84 7.97
N ILE A 99 14.39 -7.32 6.74
CA ILE A 99 13.84 -7.98 5.56
C ILE A 99 14.91 -8.13 4.48
N SER A 100 14.98 -9.33 3.87
CA SER A 100 15.75 -9.54 2.64
C SER A 100 14.82 -9.52 1.44
N GLY A 101 15.04 -8.57 0.52
CA GLY A 101 14.29 -8.47 -0.73
C GLY A 101 14.52 -9.64 -1.69
N GLU A 102 15.60 -10.41 -1.50
CA GLU A 102 15.94 -11.55 -2.33
C GLU A 102 15.30 -12.85 -1.83
N SER A 103 15.37 -13.12 -0.53
CA SER A 103 14.81 -14.35 0.04
C SER A 103 13.32 -14.25 0.33
N GLY A 104 12.78 -13.03 0.45
CA GLY A 104 11.39 -12.83 0.87
C GLY A 104 11.17 -13.23 2.32
N VAL A 105 12.16 -13.02 3.19
CA VAL A 105 12.07 -13.33 4.62
C VAL A 105 12.20 -12.04 5.42
N ALA A 106 11.21 -11.78 6.27
CA ALA A 106 11.21 -10.71 7.25
C ALA A 106 11.23 -11.29 8.66
N VAL A 107 12.20 -10.90 9.47
CA VAL A 107 12.30 -11.31 10.87
C VAL A 107 11.98 -10.10 11.75
N ILE A 108 10.99 -10.26 12.63
CA ILE A 108 10.55 -9.26 13.60
C ILE A 108 10.98 -9.69 15.01
N TYR A 109 11.43 -8.75 15.82
CA TYR A 109 11.74 -9.01 17.24
C TYR A 109 11.52 -7.76 18.10
N GLY A 110 11.26 -7.97 19.38
CA GLY A 110 10.92 -6.92 20.34
C GLY A 110 9.41 -6.67 20.42
N SER A 111 9.01 -5.40 20.58
CA SER A 111 7.61 -5.03 20.82
C SER A 111 6.70 -5.41 19.65
N LEU A 112 5.58 -6.06 19.93
CA LEU A 112 4.50 -6.34 18.96
C LEU A 112 3.30 -5.41 19.15
N MET A 113 3.53 -4.17 19.55
CA MET A 113 2.47 -3.17 19.68
C MET A 113 1.67 -3.07 18.36
N PRO A 114 0.33 -3.15 18.38
CA PRO A 114 -0.48 -3.32 17.16
C PRO A 114 -0.19 -2.32 16.04
N GLN A 115 -0.05 -1.03 16.37
CA GLN A 115 0.22 0.02 15.39
C GLN A 115 1.61 -0.14 14.73
N MET A 116 2.62 -0.51 15.51
CA MET A 116 3.99 -0.74 15.02
C MET A 116 4.06 -2.03 14.21
N LEU A 117 3.41 -3.12 14.67
CA LEU A 117 3.33 -4.38 13.93
C LEU A 117 2.64 -4.19 12.57
N ARG A 118 1.50 -3.49 12.55
CA ARG A 118 0.77 -3.17 11.31
C ARG A 118 1.67 -2.42 10.32
N PHE A 119 2.45 -1.45 10.80
CA PHE A 119 3.33 -0.65 9.94
C PHE A 119 4.58 -1.43 9.48
N ALA A 120 5.21 -2.22 10.36
CA ALA A 120 6.31 -3.12 9.99
C ALA A 120 5.90 -4.06 8.87
N MET A 121 4.74 -4.69 8.99
CA MET A 121 4.24 -5.59 7.96
C MET A 121 3.94 -4.87 6.64
N TRP A 122 3.45 -3.63 6.70
CA TRP A 122 3.25 -2.80 5.49
C TRP A 122 4.58 -2.50 4.80
N ILE A 123 5.61 -2.10 5.56
CA ILE A 123 6.96 -1.82 5.04
C ILE A 123 7.58 -3.10 4.45
N GLY A 124 7.55 -4.21 5.19
CA GLY A 124 8.11 -5.47 4.73
C GLY A 124 7.44 -5.97 3.45
N PHE A 125 6.11 -5.85 3.37
CA PHE A 125 5.40 -6.17 2.14
C PHE A 125 5.78 -5.23 1.00
N GLY A 126 5.84 -3.91 1.26
CA GLY A 126 6.23 -2.90 0.28
C GLY A 126 7.62 -3.12 -0.33
N VAL A 127 8.60 -3.57 0.46
CA VAL A 127 9.94 -3.95 -0.03
C VAL A 127 9.85 -5.09 -1.05
N MET A 128 8.98 -6.08 -0.83
CA MET A 128 8.78 -7.15 -1.81
C MET A 128 7.98 -6.67 -3.04
N LEU A 129 7.02 -5.77 -2.85
CA LEU A 129 6.21 -5.25 -3.96
C LEU A 129 7.06 -4.48 -4.98
N SER A 130 8.04 -3.68 -4.55
CA SER A 130 8.87 -2.87 -5.45
C SER A 130 9.61 -3.70 -6.50
N GLY A 131 10.05 -4.91 -6.14
CA GLY A 131 10.69 -5.86 -7.05
C GLY A 131 9.72 -6.69 -7.91
N ASN A 132 8.41 -6.53 -7.71
CA ASN A 132 7.37 -7.42 -8.25
C ASN A 132 6.29 -6.67 -9.05
N ASN A 133 6.64 -5.54 -9.67
CA ASN A 133 5.72 -4.71 -10.47
C ASN A 133 4.46 -4.27 -9.71
N ALA A 134 4.63 -3.98 -8.42
CA ALA A 134 3.53 -3.68 -7.53
C ALA A 134 3.87 -2.53 -6.57
N ILE A 135 2.86 -1.78 -6.14
CA ILE A 135 2.99 -0.66 -5.21
C ILE A 135 1.82 -0.66 -4.24
N ALA A 136 2.09 -0.53 -2.94
CA ALA A 136 1.08 -0.10 -1.96
C ALA A 136 0.91 1.41 -2.10
N ILE A 137 -0.17 1.87 -2.74
CA ILE A 137 -0.33 3.27 -3.16
C ILE A 137 -1.28 4.04 -2.25
N HIS A 138 -0.81 5.16 -1.69
CA HIS A 138 -1.59 6.01 -0.80
C HIS A 138 -2.76 6.68 -1.53
N SER A 139 -3.96 6.10 -1.37
CA SER A 139 -5.13 6.43 -2.18
C SER A 139 -6.45 5.94 -1.58
N SER A 140 -7.57 6.49 -2.05
CA SER A 140 -8.91 5.93 -1.81
C SER A 140 -9.41 5.28 -3.10
N CYS A 141 -9.80 4.00 -3.05
CA CYS A 141 -10.15 3.22 -4.23
C CYS A 141 -11.65 2.92 -4.28
N ILE A 142 -12.32 3.40 -5.32
CA ILE A 142 -13.71 3.07 -5.63
C ILE A 142 -13.77 2.06 -6.77
N VAL A 143 -14.82 1.25 -6.82
CA VAL A 143 -15.14 0.36 -7.93
C VAL A 143 -16.50 0.76 -8.49
N TYR A 144 -16.58 0.88 -9.81
CA TYR A 144 -17.80 1.15 -10.57
C TYR A 144 -17.75 0.38 -11.90
N GLU A 145 -18.86 -0.24 -12.29
CA GLU A 145 -18.95 -1.09 -13.50
C GLU A 145 -17.82 -2.15 -13.60
N GLY A 146 -17.44 -2.72 -12.45
CA GLY A 146 -16.40 -3.75 -12.36
C GLY A 146 -14.96 -3.25 -12.49
N LYS A 147 -14.73 -1.93 -12.62
CA LYS A 147 -13.40 -1.33 -12.73
C LYS A 147 -13.08 -0.44 -11.54
N ALA A 148 -11.81 -0.37 -11.15
CA ALA A 148 -11.34 0.47 -10.06
C ALA A 148 -10.97 1.88 -10.55
N VAL A 149 -11.13 2.89 -9.68
CA VAL A 149 -10.56 4.23 -9.81
C VAL A 149 -9.81 4.59 -8.53
N LEU A 150 -8.56 5.03 -8.69
CA LEU A 150 -7.72 5.47 -7.58
C LEU A 150 -7.80 6.99 -7.43
N PHE A 151 -8.26 7.47 -6.28
CA PHE A 151 -8.18 8.89 -5.91
C PHE A 151 -6.95 9.15 -5.06
N LEU A 152 -6.03 9.94 -5.61
CA LEU A 152 -4.79 10.39 -4.98
C LEU A 152 -4.95 11.82 -4.46
N GLY A 153 -4.02 12.25 -3.61
CA GLY A 153 -4.01 13.59 -3.04
C GLY A 153 -3.21 13.62 -1.75
N GLU A 154 -2.81 14.82 -1.33
CA GLU A 154 -2.15 15.03 -0.05
C GLU A 154 -3.03 14.57 1.12
N SER A 155 -2.42 14.42 2.30
CA SER A 155 -3.20 14.18 3.50
C SER A 155 -4.17 15.35 3.72
N GLY A 156 -5.43 15.05 4.01
CA GLY A 156 -6.47 16.08 4.19
C GLY A 156 -7.11 16.63 2.90
N THR A 157 -6.66 16.27 1.69
CA THR A 157 -7.27 16.76 0.43
C THR A 157 -8.70 16.23 0.18
N GLY A 158 -9.16 15.25 0.96
CA GLY A 158 -10.55 14.76 0.89
C GLY A 158 -10.76 13.49 0.06
N LYS A 159 -9.73 12.66 -0.18
CA LYS A 159 -9.84 11.37 -0.91
C LYS A 159 -11.01 10.51 -0.45
N SER A 160 -11.09 10.21 0.85
CA SER A 160 -12.18 9.40 1.44
C SER A 160 -13.53 10.13 1.41
N THR A 161 -13.53 11.47 1.43
CA THR A 161 -14.76 12.25 1.23
C THR A 161 -15.27 12.10 -0.20
N HIS A 162 -14.37 12.13 -1.19
CA HIS A 162 -14.73 11.98 -2.59
C HIS A 162 -15.27 10.57 -2.91
N THR A 163 -14.64 9.51 -2.40
CA THR A 163 -15.16 8.14 -2.58
C THR A 163 -16.47 7.90 -1.83
N ARG A 164 -16.70 8.57 -0.68
CA ARG A 164 -18.02 8.59 -0.03
C ARG A 164 -19.08 9.25 -0.91
N LEU A 165 -18.79 10.42 -1.48
CA LEU A 165 -19.70 11.12 -2.40
C LEU A 165 -20.03 10.26 -3.63
N TRP A 166 -19.06 9.52 -4.18
CA TRP A 166 -19.30 8.54 -5.23
C TRP A 166 -20.36 7.50 -4.83
N ARG A 167 -20.21 6.90 -3.64
CA ARG A 167 -21.17 5.90 -3.15
C ARG A 167 -22.57 6.45 -2.89
N GLU A 168 -22.66 7.72 -2.50
CA GLU A 168 -23.93 8.40 -2.25
C GLU A 168 -24.63 8.83 -3.55
N SER A 169 -23.87 9.16 -4.59
CA SER A 169 -24.40 9.76 -5.83
C SER A 169 -24.51 8.81 -7.02
N ILE A 170 -23.73 7.72 -7.04
CA ILE A 170 -23.58 6.86 -8.21
C ILE A 170 -24.02 5.43 -7.83
N PRO A 171 -25.22 4.99 -8.26
CA PRO A 171 -25.68 3.64 -8.02
C PRO A 171 -24.70 2.59 -8.55
N GLY A 172 -24.36 1.60 -7.71
CA GLY A 172 -23.39 0.55 -8.04
C GLY A 172 -21.93 0.89 -7.73
N ALA A 173 -21.61 2.13 -7.33
CA ALA A 173 -20.29 2.46 -6.84
C ALA A 173 -20.04 1.87 -5.44
N SER A 174 -18.87 1.27 -5.22
CA SER A 174 -18.51 0.69 -3.92
C SER A 174 -17.05 0.90 -3.57
N LEU A 175 -16.73 1.10 -2.28
CA LEU A 175 -15.35 1.26 -1.82
C LEU A 175 -14.64 -0.11 -1.87
N LEU A 176 -13.44 -0.16 -2.45
CA LEU A 176 -12.58 -1.35 -2.46
C LEU A 176 -11.56 -1.33 -1.31
N ASN A 177 -10.92 -0.18 -1.11
CA ASN A 177 -9.95 0.05 -0.06
C ASN A 177 -9.79 1.56 0.17
N ASP A 178 -9.38 1.96 1.35
CA ASP A 178 -9.03 3.35 1.67
C ASP A 178 -7.65 3.35 2.30
N ASP A 179 -6.75 4.24 1.89
CA ASP A 179 -5.37 4.40 2.35
C ASP A 179 -4.31 3.56 1.63
N SER A 180 -4.36 2.22 1.59
CA SER A 180 -3.28 1.42 0.97
C SER A 180 -3.76 0.26 0.08
N PRO A 181 -4.54 0.48 -0.99
CA PRO A 181 -4.72 -0.53 -2.02
C PRO A 181 -3.38 -0.92 -2.69
N ILE A 182 -3.34 -2.12 -3.27
CA ILE A 182 -2.17 -2.59 -4.01
C ILE A 182 -2.41 -2.42 -5.51
N LEU A 183 -1.62 -1.56 -6.14
CA LEU A 183 -1.57 -1.36 -7.58
C LEU A 183 -0.56 -2.34 -8.18
N ARG A 184 -0.96 -3.10 -9.21
CA ARG A 184 -0.10 -4.10 -9.86
C ARG A 184 -0.14 -3.98 -11.37
N ALA A 185 1.03 -4.06 -11.98
CA ALA A 185 1.16 -4.31 -13.41
C ALA A 185 1.36 -5.81 -13.63
N GLU A 186 0.34 -6.44 -14.21
CA GLU A 186 0.30 -7.86 -14.58
C GLU A 186 0.46 -8.01 -16.10
N GLU A 187 0.62 -9.24 -16.59
CA GLU A 187 0.82 -9.52 -18.02
C GLU A 187 -0.39 -9.07 -18.88
N ASP A 188 -1.60 -9.16 -18.32
CA ASP A 188 -2.87 -8.87 -19.01
C ASP A 188 -3.42 -7.47 -18.72
N GLY A 189 -2.75 -6.67 -17.89
CA GLY A 189 -3.15 -5.28 -17.63
C GLY A 189 -2.79 -4.76 -16.25
N ILE A 190 -3.38 -3.62 -15.90
CA ILE A 190 -3.16 -2.94 -14.63
C ILE A 190 -4.35 -3.21 -13.70
N TYR A 191 -4.06 -3.69 -12.50
CA TYR A 191 -5.07 -4.10 -11.53
C TYR A 191 -4.85 -3.43 -10.18
N VAL A 192 -5.96 -3.24 -9.46
CA VAL A 192 -5.98 -2.80 -8.08
C VAL A 192 -6.58 -3.88 -7.20
N TYR A 193 -5.93 -4.13 -6.08
CA TYR A 193 -6.38 -5.04 -5.05
C TYR A 193 -6.71 -4.29 -3.76
N GLY A 194 -7.73 -4.77 -3.05
CA GLY A 194 -7.86 -4.42 -1.64
C GLY A 194 -6.76 -5.05 -0.79
N SER A 195 -6.52 -4.47 0.39
CA SER A 195 -5.43 -4.86 1.29
C SER A 195 -5.88 -4.82 2.77
N PRO A 196 -5.13 -5.43 3.69
CA PRO A 196 -5.39 -5.35 5.13
C PRO A 196 -4.98 -3.99 5.73
N TRP A 197 -4.45 -3.06 4.95
CA TRP A 197 -3.97 -1.76 5.42
C TRP A 197 -4.90 -0.62 5.04
N SER A 198 -6.19 -0.75 5.40
CA SER A 198 -7.08 0.42 5.28
C SER A 198 -6.87 1.44 6.40
N GLY A 199 -7.03 2.72 6.07
CA GLY A 199 -6.91 3.84 7.00
C GLY A 199 -8.11 3.95 7.96
N LYS A 200 -8.53 5.18 8.25
CA LYS A 200 -9.63 5.45 9.21
C LYS A 200 -10.96 4.82 8.82
N THR A 201 -11.18 4.52 7.54
CA THR A 201 -12.35 3.81 7.04
C THR A 201 -12.01 2.32 6.89
N PRO A 202 -12.47 1.42 7.78
CA PRO A 202 -12.19 -0.01 7.64
C PRO A 202 -12.80 -0.57 6.35
N CYS A 203 -11.97 -1.08 5.44
CA CYS A 203 -12.42 -1.66 4.16
C CYS A 203 -11.47 -2.75 3.67
N TYR A 204 -11.57 -3.93 4.28
CA TYR A 204 -10.68 -5.06 4.06
C TYR A 204 -11.28 -6.05 3.06
N LYS A 205 -11.21 -5.75 1.76
CA LYS A 205 -11.78 -6.60 0.70
C LYS A 205 -10.71 -7.36 -0.06
N GLN A 206 -10.80 -8.68 -0.07
CA GLN A 206 -9.98 -9.53 -0.94
C GLN A 206 -10.60 -9.57 -2.35
N GLN A 207 -10.44 -8.47 -3.10
CA GLN A 207 -10.96 -8.31 -4.46
C GLN A 207 -9.86 -7.75 -5.38
N ARG A 208 -9.93 -8.11 -6.67
CA ARG A 208 -9.08 -7.63 -7.76
C ARG A 208 -9.97 -6.96 -8.80
N CYS A 209 -9.64 -5.74 -9.21
CA CYS A 209 -10.38 -5.02 -10.24
C CYS A 209 -9.41 -4.40 -11.27
N PRO A 210 -9.69 -4.46 -12.58
CA PRO A 210 -8.91 -3.71 -13.56
C PRO A 210 -9.00 -2.20 -13.28
N LEU A 211 -7.90 -1.47 -13.48
CA LEU A 211 -7.83 -0.04 -13.23
C LEU A 211 -8.37 0.75 -14.42
N ALA A 212 -9.40 1.57 -14.21
CA ALA A 212 -9.94 2.47 -15.22
C ALA A 212 -9.17 3.79 -15.32
N ALA A 213 -8.83 4.40 -14.18
CA ALA A 213 -8.16 5.69 -14.13
C ALA A 213 -7.53 5.97 -12.76
N ILE A 214 -6.58 6.91 -12.75
CA ILE A 214 -6.07 7.54 -11.53
C ILE A 214 -6.45 9.02 -11.55
N VAL A 215 -6.93 9.56 -10.43
CA VAL A 215 -7.31 10.96 -10.30
C VAL A 215 -6.58 11.60 -9.12
N ARG A 216 -5.72 12.57 -9.38
CA ARG A 216 -5.06 13.38 -8.36
C ARG A 216 -5.95 14.57 -7.98
N LEU A 217 -6.53 14.51 -6.79
CA LEU A 217 -7.37 15.57 -6.25
C LEU A 217 -6.51 16.74 -5.75
N TYR A 218 -7.05 17.95 -5.87
CA TYR A 218 -6.59 19.14 -5.17
C TYR A 218 -7.80 20.01 -4.79
N GLN A 219 -7.65 20.81 -3.74
CA GLN A 219 -8.72 21.72 -3.31
C GLN A 219 -8.84 22.89 -4.29
N ALA A 220 -10.07 23.16 -4.73
CA ALA A 220 -10.38 24.28 -5.61
C ALA A 220 -11.80 24.80 -5.36
N PRO A 221 -12.09 26.07 -5.66
CA PRO A 221 -13.44 26.63 -5.55
C PRO A 221 -14.34 26.24 -6.75
N PHE A 222 -13.98 25.19 -7.48
CA PHE A 222 -14.67 24.73 -8.69
C PHE A 222 -14.48 23.23 -8.88
N ASN A 223 -15.36 22.63 -9.69
CA ASN A 223 -15.23 21.26 -10.17
C ASN A 223 -14.65 21.29 -11.59
N LYS A 224 -13.41 20.81 -11.76
CA LYS A 224 -12.76 20.67 -13.07
C LYS A 224 -11.82 19.49 -13.05
N ILE A 225 -11.95 18.62 -14.03
CA ILE A 225 -11.08 17.46 -14.25
C ILE A 225 -10.40 17.59 -15.62
N GLU A 226 -9.12 17.27 -15.69
CA GLU A 226 -8.35 17.30 -16.93
C GLU A 226 -7.38 16.12 -17.01
N LYS A 227 -7.23 15.54 -18.20
CA LYS A 227 -6.26 14.46 -18.44
C LYS A 227 -4.85 15.05 -18.46
N LEU A 228 -3.93 14.43 -17.73
CA LEU A 228 -2.55 14.89 -17.65
C LEU A 228 -1.70 14.32 -18.78
N PRO A 229 -0.78 15.12 -19.37
CA PRO A 229 0.31 14.58 -20.17
C PRO A 229 1.23 13.69 -19.33
N LEU A 230 1.94 12.76 -19.99
CA LEU A 230 2.74 11.70 -19.34
C LEU A 230 3.65 12.19 -18.19
N LEU A 231 4.40 13.27 -18.41
CA LEU A 231 5.32 13.81 -17.39
C LEU A 231 4.57 14.29 -16.13
N TYR A 232 3.44 14.98 -16.31
CA TYR A 232 2.61 15.44 -15.20
C TYR A 232 1.85 14.29 -14.53
N ALA A 233 1.49 13.26 -15.29
CA ALA A 233 0.90 12.03 -14.76
C ALA A 233 1.88 11.33 -13.81
N TYR A 234 3.14 11.16 -14.20
CA TYR A 234 4.18 10.60 -13.34
C TYR A 234 4.32 11.42 -12.04
N GLY A 235 4.49 12.74 -12.15
CA GLY A 235 4.59 13.63 -10.99
C GLY A 235 3.34 13.66 -10.09
N SER A 236 2.19 13.21 -10.59
CA SER A 236 0.94 13.12 -9.83
C SER A 236 0.78 11.78 -9.10
N VAL A 237 1.31 10.70 -9.66
CA VAL A 237 1.26 9.35 -9.07
C VAL A 237 2.37 9.15 -8.05
N HIS A 238 3.59 9.53 -8.40
CA HIS A 238 4.80 9.29 -7.62
C HIS A 238 4.69 9.70 -6.13
N PRO A 239 4.14 10.89 -5.76
CA PRO A 239 4.06 11.28 -4.35
C PRO A 239 3.07 10.46 -3.50
N SER A 240 2.30 9.57 -4.13
CA SER A 240 1.43 8.61 -3.42
C SER A 240 2.09 7.24 -3.24
N CYS A 241 3.29 7.02 -3.75
CA CYS A 241 4.06 5.81 -3.47
C CYS A 241 4.72 5.90 -2.07
N PRO A 242 5.14 4.77 -1.47
CA PRO A 242 5.80 4.78 -0.17
C PRO A 242 7.03 5.72 -0.17
N PRO A 243 6.99 6.85 0.56
CA PRO A 243 8.11 7.78 0.60
C PRO A 243 9.33 7.14 1.28
N ASP A 244 9.07 6.14 2.12
CA ASP A 244 10.07 5.42 2.89
C ASP A 244 11.13 4.71 2.03
N PHE A 245 10.81 4.48 0.75
CA PHE A 245 11.65 3.78 -0.22
C PHE A 245 12.47 4.72 -1.10
N ALA A 246 12.29 6.04 -0.98
CA ALA A 246 12.95 7.03 -1.83
C ALA A 246 14.48 7.12 -1.62
N TYR A 247 14.97 6.62 -0.48
CA TYR A 247 16.39 6.66 -0.11
C TYR A 247 17.13 5.36 -0.42
N ASP A 248 16.47 4.36 -1.02
CA ASP A 248 17.08 3.12 -1.49
C ASP A 248 16.87 2.99 -3.00
N THR A 249 17.96 3.06 -3.77
CA THR A 249 17.91 3.09 -5.24
C THR A 249 17.16 1.90 -5.82
N ARG A 250 17.34 0.69 -5.26
CA ARG A 250 16.69 -0.52 -5.77
C ARG A 250 15.18 -0.45 -5.55
N LEU A 251 14.74 -0.02 -4.37
CA LEU A 251 13.32 0.10 -4.09
C LEU A 251 12.67 1.21 -4.92
N TYR A 252 13.36 2.35 -5.05
CA TYR A 252 12.92 3.49 -5.85
C TYR A 252 12.81 3.17 -7.34
N ASP A 253 13.78 2.46 -7.91
CA ASP A 253 13.78 2.02 -9.31
C ASP A 253 12.61 1.06 -9.58
N GLY A 254 12.33 0.15 -8.63
CA GLY A 254 11.19 -0.76 -8.70
C GLY A 254 9.84 -0.02 -8.73
N ILE A 255 9.68 0.98 -7.86
CA ILE A 255 8.50 1.87 -7.88
C ILE A 255 8.42 2.60 -9.22
N SER A 256 9.50 3.25 -9.66
CA SER A 256 9.54 4.05 -10.89
C SER A 256 9.21 3.22 -12.14
N SER A 257 9.77 2.01 -12.23
CA SER A 257 9.47 1.04 -13.28
C SER A 257 8.00 0.64 -13.29
N THR A 258 7.42 0.39 -12.11
CA THR A 258 5.99 0.05 -11.98
C THR A 258 5.09 1.22 -12.39
N ILE A 259 5.40 2.45 -11.98
CA ILE A 259 4.67 3.64 -12.43
C ILE A 259 4.74 3.76 -13.95
N GLY A 260 5.93 3.56 -14.55
CA GLY A 260 6.11 3.56 -16.00
C GLY A 260 5.11 2.66 -16.71
N LYS A 261 5.03 1.39 -16.30
CA LYS A 261 4.08 0.39 -16.85
C LYS A 261 2.62 0.80 -16.69
N VAL A 262 2.26 1.40 -15.55
CA VAL A 262 0.89 1.88 -15.30
C VAL A 262 0.52 2.99 -16.28
N LEU A 263 1.42 3.94 -16.52
CA LEU A 263 1.17 5.10 -17.37
C LEU A 263 1.12 4.78 -18.86
N GLU A 264 1.56 3.60 -19.29
CA GLU A 264 1.44 3.12 -20.68
C GLU A 264 -0.02 2.91 -21.10
N SER A 265 -0.90 2.54 -20.17
CA SER A 265 -2.29 2.14 -20.48
C SER A 265 -3.35 2.82 -19.63
N VAL A 266 -3.00 3.39 -18.47
CA VAL A 266 -3.97 3.99 -17.55
C VAL A 266 -3.96 5.51 -17.65
N PRO A 267 -5.10 6.17 -17.97
CA PRO A 267 -5.18 7.62 -17.96
C PRO A 267 -5.09 8.16 -16.53
N VAL A 268 -4.27 9.20 -16.37
CA VAL A 268 -4.19 9.97 -15.12
C VAL A 268 -4.81 11.33 -15.32
N TYR A 269 -5.65 11.72 -14.39
CA TYR A 269 -6.33 13.00 -14.35
C TYR A 269 -5.88 13.82 -13.15
N ARG A 270 -5.99 15.14 -13.28
CA ARG A 270 -5.97 16.05 -12.15
C ARG A 270 -7.35 16.65 -11.99
N MET A 271 -7.83 16.74 -10.77
CA MET A 271 -9.16 17.27 -10.49
C MET A 271 -9.15 18.27 -9.33
N GLY A 272 -9.59 19.49 -9.62
CA GLY A 272 -10.00 20.45 -8.60
C GLY A 272 -11.45 20.17 -8.27
N CYS A 273 -11.78 20.07 -6.98
CA CYS A 273 -13.16 19.75 -6.60
C CYS A 273 -13.62 20.45 -5.32
N LEU A 274 -14.91 20.80 -5.33
CA LEU A 274 -15.73 21.05 -4.16
C LEU A 274 -16.14 19.70 -3.52
N PRO A 275 -16.44 19.65 -2.21
CA PRO A 275 -16.89 18.43 -1.53
C PRO A 275 -18.40 18.19 -1.77
N ASP A 276 -18.83 18.15 -3.04
CA ASP A 276 -20.23 18.01 -3.44
C ASP A 276 -20.48 16.80 -4.37
N HIS A 277 -21.76 16.47 -4.53
CA HIS A 277 -22.19 15.36 -5.40
C HIS A 277 -21.85 15.58 -6.88
N ALA A 278 -21.82 16.84 -7.33
CA ALA A 278 -21.49 17.18 -8.71
C ALA A 278 -20.03 16.85 -9.05
N ALA A 279 -19.10 16.98 -8.09
CA ALA A 279 -17.72 16.56 -8.24
C ALA A 279 -17.60 15.05 -8.50
N ALA A 280 -18.31 14.23 -7.72
CA ALA A 280 -18.32 12.79 -7.90
C ALA A 280 -18.87 12.40 -9.28
N GLN A 281 -20.02 12.97 -9.67
CA GLN A 281 -20.64 12.75 -10.98
C GLN A 281 -19.70 13.15 -12.12
N LEU A 282 -19.10 14.36 -12.07
CA LEU A 282 -18.18 14.84 -13.09
C LEU A 282 -17.01 13.86 -13.33
N SER A 283 -16.38 13.38 -12.26
CA SER A 283 -15.28 12.43 -12.38
C SER A 283 -15.73 11.09 -12.96
N CYS A 284 -16.90 10.58 -12.56
CA CYS A 284 -17.44 9.34 -13.10
C CYS A 284 -17.77 9.44 -14.59
N GLU A 285 -18.43 10.52 -15.00
CA GLU A 285 -18.80 10.73 -16.40
C GLU A 285 -17.57 10.89 -17.28
N THR A 286 -16.57 11.64 -16.82
CA THR A 286 -15.30 11.81 -17.54
C THR A 286 -14.56 10.49 -17.74
N ILE A 287 -14.58 9.60 -16.74
CA ILE A 287 -13.83 8.33 -16.78
C ILE A 287 -14.58 7.25 -17.59
N PHE A 288 -15.90 7.16 -17.47
CA PHE A 288 -16.68 6.02 -17.98
C PHE A 288 -17.58 6.35 -19.18
N LYS A 289 -17.89 7.62 -19.44
CA LYS A 289 -18.74 8.05 -20.56
C LYS A 289 -18.00 8.87 -21.62
N GLY A 290 -16.70 9.11 -21.41
CA GLY A 290 -15.82 9.91 -22.27
C GLY A 290 -15.49 9.22 -23.59
#